data_AF-A0A2M7KVA6-F1
#
_entry.id   AF-A0A2M7KVA6-F1
#
_cell.length_a   1.000
_cell.length_b   1.000
_cell.length_c   1.000
_cell.angle_alpha   90.00
_cell.angle_beta   90.00
_cell.angle_gamma   90.00
#
_symmetry.space_group_name_H-M   'P 1'
#
loop_
_entity.id
_entity.type
_entity.pdbx_description
1 polymer ?
#
loop_
_entity_poly.entity_id
_entity_poly.type
_entity_poly.pdbx_seq_one_letter_code
_entity_poly.pdbx_strand_id
1 'polypeptide(L)' 'MTEQQMKDKAIRYLKSQYGEDTVCMDVTGNGVENGNGVLAVDCTVSVGGAHSDWSKKFTFRNGDVTNMTWRRR' A
#
# COMPACT_ATOMS: atom_id res chain seq x y z
N MET A 1 14.39 -0.20 -6.93
CA MET A 1 12.94 -0.46 -7.07
C MET A 1 12.26 0.88 -7.28
N THR A 2 11.41 1.00 -8.28
CA THR A 2 10.71 2.26 -8.60
C THR A 2 9.47 2.44 -7.73
N GLU A 3 8.96 3.66 -7.64
CA GLU A 3 7.70 3.95 -6.95
C GLU A 3 6.53 3.13 -7.51
N GLN A 4 6.42 3.03 -8.84
CA GLN A 4 5.36 2.23 -9.47
C GLN A 4 5.44 0.74 -9.06
N GLN A 5 6.66 0.17 -9.00
CA GLN A 5 6.84 -1.21 -8.54
C GLN A 5 6.40 -1.40 -7.08
N MET A 6 6.63 -0.39 -6.23
CA MET A 6 6.17 -0.42 -4.84
C MET A 6 4.65 -0.33 -4.74
N LYS A 7 4.03 0.55 -5.52
CA LYS A 7 2.57 0.66 -5.61
C LYS A 7 1.94 -0.65 -6.06
N ASP A 8 2.47 -1.27 -7.12
CA ASP A 8 1.97 -2.56 -7.62
C ASP A 8 2.06 -3.67 -6.56
N LYS A 9 3.14 -3.70 -5.79
CA LYS A 9 3.30 -4.65 -4.68
C LYS A 9 2.35 -4.37 -3.53
N ALA A 10 2.13 -3.11 -3.17
CA ALA A 10 1.14 -2.72 -2.16
C ALA A 10 -0.27 -3.09 -2.59
N ILE A 11 -0.67 -2.84 -3.85
CA ILE A 11 -1.97 -3.21 -4.40
C ILE A 11 -2.19 -4.73 -4.34
N ARG A 12 -1.18 -5.53 -4.76
CA ARG A 12 -1.24 -6.99 -4.68
C ARG A 12 -1.36 -7.48 -3.23
N TYR A 13 -0.63 -6.85 -2.31
CA TYR A 13 -0.73 -7.15 -0.88
C TYR A 13 -2.14 -6.88 -0.35
N LEU A 14 -2.73 -5.72 -0.66
CA LEU A 14 -4.10 -5.38 -0.25
C LEU A 14 -5.13 -6.38 -0.77
N LYS A 15 -5.03 -6.74 -2.04
CA LYS A 15 -5.94 -7.71 -2.64
C LYS A 15 -5.80 -9.11 -2.02
N SER A 16 -4.57 -9.58 -1.84
CA SER A 16 -4.33 -10.94 -1.32
C SER A 16 -4.65 -11.10 0.16
N GLN A 17 -4.37 -10.09 0.99
CA GLN A 17 -4.53 -10.18 2.44
C GLN A 17 -5.91 -9.72 2.93
N TYR A 18 -6.51 -8.74 2.26
CA TYR A 18 -7.74 -8.08 2.72
C TYR A 18 -8.89 -8.16 1.71
N GLY A 19 -8.66 -8.70 0.51
CA GLY A 19 -9.67 -8.70 -0.56
C GLY A 19 -9.99 -7.31 -1.12
N GLU A 20 -9.20 -6.29 -0.74
CA GLU A 20 -9.40 -4.90 -1.11
C GLU A 20 -9.00 -4.64 -2.57
N ASP A 21 -9.89 -4.05 -3.35
CA ASP A 21 -9.56 -3.48 -4.66
C ASP A 21 -9.11 -2.03 -4.48
N THR A 22 -7.92 -1.70 -4.99
CA THR A 22 -7.41 -0.33 -4.91
C THR A 22 -8.01 0.51 -6.03
N VAL A 23 -8.75 1.56 -5.67
CA VAL A 23 -9.36 2.51 -6.62
C VAL A 23 -8.36 3.61 -6.98
N CYS A 24 -7.74 4.20 -5.96
CA CYS A 24 -6.65 5.16 -6.11
C CYS A 24 -5.61 4.96 -5.01
N MET A 25 -4.37 5.39 -5.28
CA MET A 25 -3.28 5.34 -4.32
C MET A 25 -2.27 6.43 -4.65
N ASP A 26 -2.08 7.34 -3.72
CA ASP A 26 -1.16 8.46 -3.81
C ASP A 26 -0.05 8.29 -2.77
N VAL A 27 1.20 8.38 -3.21
CA VAL A 27 2.35 8.24 -2.32
C VAL A 27 2.55 9.54 -1.57
N THR A 28 2.47 9.48 -0.23
CA THR A 28 2.68 10.63 0.65
C THR A 28 4.08 10.65 1.25
N GLY A 29 4.81 9.54 1.18
CA GLY A 29 6.20 9.44 1.61
C GLY A 29 6.82 8.12 1.20
N ASN A 30 8.07 8.16 0.74
CA ASN A 30 8.80 6.99 0.29
C ASN A 30 10.17 6.94 0.98
N GLY A 31 10.30 6.07 1.97
CA GLY A 31 11.56 5.76 2.65
C GLY A 31 12.08 4.38 2.30
N VAL A 32 11.73 3.82 1.14
CA VAL A 32 12.19 2.49 0.72
C VAL A 32 13.49 2.62 -0.07
N GLU A 33 14.58 2.11 0.49
CA GLU A 33 15.90 2.08 -0.12
C GLU A 33 16.34 0.63 -0.32
N ASN A 34 16.83 0.32 -1.52
CA ASN A 34 17.29 -1.04 -1.87
C ASN A 34 16.30 -2.16 -1.47
N GLY A 35 14.98 -1.89 -1.57
CA GLY A 35 13.94 -2.86 -1.23
C GLY A 35 13.56 -2.94 0.25
N ASN A 36 14.10 -2.08 1.11
CA ASN A 36 13.84 -2.09 2.54
C ASN A 36 13.38 -0.71 3.01
N GLY A 37 12.39 -0.66 3.90
CA GLY A 37 11.90 0.59 4.47
C GLY A 37 10.38 0.69 4.45
N VAL A 38 9.85 1.91 4.40
CA VAL A 38 8.41 2.14 4.49
C VAL A 38 7.92 3.03 3.35
N LEU A 39 6.85 2.59 2.69
CA LEU A 39 6.05 3.41 1.77
C LEU A 39 4.78 3.86 2.49
N ALA A 40 4.56 5.17 2.59
CA ALA A 40 3.35 5.77 3.11
C ALA A 40 2.47 6.26 1.95
N VAL A 41 1.19 5.92 1.99
CA VAL A 41 0.21 6.28 0.97
C VAL A 41 -1.11 6.72 1.58
N ASP A 42 -1.83 7.55 0.84
CA ASP A 42 -3.27 7.71 1.00
C ASP A 42 -3.95 6.96 -0.14
N CYS A 43 -5.00 6.20 0.16
CA CYS A 43 -5.69 5.40 -0.84
C CYS A 43 -7.20 5.28 -0.57
N THR A 44 -7.95 5.11 -1.66
CA THR A 44 -9.34 4.66 -1.62
C THR A 44 -9.37 3.18 -2.03
N VAL A 45 -10.02 2.36 -1.21
CA VAL A 45 -10.20 0.92 -1.49
C VAL A 45 -11.68 0.56 -1.56
N SER A 46 -11.99 -0.48 -2.32
CA SER A 46 -13.32 -1.08 -2.44
C SER A 46 -13.34 -2.48 -1.86
N VAL A 47 -14.34 -2.76 -1.01
CA VAL A 47 -14.63 -4.12 -0.52
C VAL A 47 -16.12 -4.36 -0.70
N GLY A 48 -16.48 -5.35 -1.51
CA GLY A 48 -17.89 -5.65 -1.81
C GLY A 48 -18.67 -4.48 -2.42
N GLY A 49 -17.99 -3.58 -3.14
CA GLY A 49 -18.58 -2.38 -3.75
C GLY A 49 -18.69 -1.17 -2.82
N ALA A 50 -18.34 -1.29 -1.53
CA ALA A 50 -18.26 -0.16 -0.61
C ALA A 50 -16.86 0.47 -0.65
N HIS A 51 -16.80 1.79 -0.84
CA HIS A 51 -15.55 2.55 -0.87
C HIS A 51 -15.18 3.12 0.51
N SER A 52 -13.89 3.19 0.81
CA SER A 52 -13.38 3.83 2.02
C SER A 52 -11.97 4.37 1.83
N ASP A 53 -11.68 5.48 2.50
CA ASP A 53 -10.41 6.19 2.43
C ASP A 53 -9.51 5.89 3.64
N TRP A 54 -8.23 5.68 3.38
CA TRP A 54 -7.26 5.26 4.37
C TRP A 54 -5.90 5.93 4.15
N SER A 55 -5.18 6.20 5.24
CA SER A 55 -3.73 6.35 5.19
C SER A 55 -3.09 5.02 5.59
N LYS A 56 -2.23 4.46 4.75
CA LYS A 56 -1.57 3.17 4.97
C LYS A 56 -0.05 3.31 4.88
N LYS A 57 0.67 2.53 5.69
CA LYS A 57 2.14 2.41 5.65
C LYS A 57 2.53 0.97 5.40
N PHE A 58 3.16 0.71 4.26
CA PHE A 58 3.65 -0.61 3.85
C PHE A 58 5.13 -0.76 4.19
N THR A 59 5.46 -1.76 4.99
CA THR A 59 6.84 -2.10 5.34
C THR A 59 7.40 -3.07 4.31
N PHE A 60 8.43 -2.65 3.61
CA PHE A 60 9.18 -3.45 2.66
C PHE A 60 10.40 -4.10 3.32
N ARG A 61 10.62 -5.38 3.01
CA ARG A 61 11.87 -6.11 3.29
C ARG A 61 12.25 -6.92 2.06
N ASN A 62 13.50 -6.81 1.62
CA ASN A 62 14.03 -7.50 0.43
C ASN A 62 13.14 -7.31 -0.82
N GLY A 63 12.48 -6.16 -0.93
CA GLY A 63 11.61 -5.81 -2.04
C GLY A 63 10.16 -6.28 -1.90
N ASP A 64 9.77 -6.97 -0.82
CA ASP A 64 8.39 -7.42 -0.61
C ASP A 64 7.73 -6.75 0.60
N VAL A 65 6.40 -6.58 0.52
CA VAL A 65 5.61 -6.08 1.64
C VAL A 65 5.50 -7.17 2.69
N THR A 66 5.99 -6.89 3.89
CA THR A 66 5.97 -7.84 5.02
C THR A 66 4.99 -7.44 6.10
N ASN A 67 4.60 -6.17 6.15
CA ASN A 67 3.66 -5.64 7.13
C ASN A 67 2.96 -4.40 6.58
N MET A 68 1.77 -4.11 7.11
CA MET A 68 1.03 -2.90 6.83
C MET A 68 0.41 -2.37 8.13
N THR A 69 0.49 -1.06 8.33
CA THR A 69 -0.32 -0.35 9.33
C THR A 69 -1.24 0.64 8.63
N TRP A 70 -2.41 0.90 9.22
CA TRP A 70 -3.43 1.73 8.61
C TRP A 70 -4.15 2.58 9.64
N ARG A 71 -4.65 3.73 9.20
CA ARG A 71 -5.58 4.58 9.95
C ARG A 71 -6.67 5.09 9.01
N ARG A 72 -7.88 5.24 9.54
CA ARG A 72 -8.97 5.84 8.78
C ARG A 72 -8.66 7.32 8.55
N ARG A 73 -8.98 7.81 7.35
CA ARG A 73 -8.88 9.23 7.01
C ARG A 73 -10.21 9.94 7.23
#